data_AF-C5H9G4-F1
#
_entry.id   AF-C5H9G4-F1
#
_cell.length_a   1.000
_cell.length_b   1.000
_cell.length_c   1.000
_cell.angle_alpha   90.00
_cell.angle_beta   90.00
_cell.angle_gamma   90.00
#
_symmetry.space_group_name_H-M   'P 1'
#
loop_
_entity.id
_entity.type
_entity.pdbx_description
1 polymer ?
#
loop_
_entity_poly.entity_id
_entity_poly.type
_entity_poly.pdbx_seq_one_letter_code
_entity_poly.pdbx_strand_id
1 'polypeptide(L)'
;EAHGTGTQVGDPTETEAVGRVFGHQRVYIGSVKPNIGHGEGAAGLSSLIKSVLALEHETIPPNINFVTPNPKIKWSQYKLHVPTEPMPWPEGREARVSINCFGVGGANAHVIVDSAKPYIKQESHTLDDKSQQLLLFSANHAGSVQERAERTFEYAATHPYRLADIAYTLAARREALAHRAFAVVDCDTPPQLSPVVKSKTKADVASSSPATAPSESELGQR
;
A
#
# COMPACT_ATOMS: atom_id res chain seq x y z
N GLU A 1 -0.63 2.79 -18.91
CA GLU A 1 -1.97 2.47 -18.43
C GLU A 1 -2.99 3.27 -19.23
N ALA A 2 -3.62 2.63 -20.22
CA ALA A 2 -4.62 3.25 -21.08
C ALA A 2 -5.94 3.45 -20.32
N HIS A 3 -6.77 4.37 -20.80
CA HIS A 3 -8.16 4.45 -20.41
C HIS A 3 -8.87 3.14 -20.79
N GLY A 4 -8.61 2.59 -21.99
CA GLY A 4 -8.80 1.18 -22.34
C GLY A 4 -10.17 0.63 -21.95
N THR A 5 -11.22 1.18 -22.58
CA THR A 5 -12.62 0.86 -22.29
C THR A 5 -13.10 -0.42 -22.98
N GLY A 6 -12.33 -0.96 -23.92
CA GLY A 6 -12.75 -2.11 -24.72
C GLY A 6 -13.72 -1.74 -25.84
N THR A 7 -13.91 -0.45 -26.13
CA THR A 7 -14.88 0.00 -27.12
C THR A 7 -14.29 -0.03 -28.53
N GLN A 8 -15.11 -0.36 -29.53
CA GLN A 8 -14.68 -0.49 -30.93
C GLN A 8 -14.13 0.80 -31.55
N VAL A 9 -14.49 1.96 -30.98
CA VAL A 9 -14.07 3.29 -31.44
C VAL A 9 -13.07 3.92 -30.49
N GLY A 10 -13.27 3.79 -29.18
CA GLY A 10 -12.41 4.41 -28.18
C GLY A 10 -11.00 3.85 -28.19
N ASP A 11 -10.84 2.53 -28.20
CA ASP A 11 -9.51 1.90 -28.14
C ASP A 11 -8.65 2.25 -29.38
N PRO A 12 -9.16 2.21 -30.63
CA PRO A 12 -8.41 2.72 -31.78
C PRO A 12 -8.04 4.20 -31.68
N THR A 13 -8.95 5.05 -31.18
CA THR A 13 -8.71 6.49 -31.06
C THR A 13 -7.62 6.77 -30.02
N GLU A 14 -7.70 6.12 -28.86
CA GLU A 14 -6.71 6.25 -27.80
C GLU A 14 -5.33 5.76 -28.25
N THR A 15 -5.26 4.58 -28.84
CA THR A 15 -3.98 4.00 -29.30
C THR A 15 -3.37 4.79 -30.45
N GLU A 16 -4.17 5.40 -31.31
CA GLU A 16 -3.68 6.35 -32.30
C GLU A 16 -3.07 7.60 -31.64
N ALA A 17 -3.71 8.18 -30.64
CA ALA A 17 -3.16 9.32 -29.91
C ALA A 17 -1.82 8.97 -29.24
N VAL A 18 -1.75 7.81 -28.56
CA VAL A 18 -0.50 7.29 -27.97
C VAL A 18 0.56 7.07 -29.06
N GLY A 19 0.20 6.45 -30.17
CA GLY A 19 1.11 6.14 -31.27
C GLY A 19 1.68 7.37 -31.97
N ARG A 20 0.89 8.45 -32.10
CA ARG A 20 1.37 9.72 -32.67
C ARG A 20 2.40 10.41 -31.78
N VAL A 21 2.24 10.34 -30.47
CA VAL A 21 3.17 10.98 -29.51
C VAL A 21 4.40 10.12 -29.27
N PHE A 22 4.21 8.81 -29.06
CA PHE A 22 5.27 7.91 -28.60
C PHE A 22 5.74 6.89 -29.62
N GLY A 23 5.16 6.83 -30.83
CA GLY A 23 5.46 5.78 -31.83
C GLY A 23 6.90 5.74 -32.36
N HIS A 24 7.74 6.67 -31.94
CA HIS A 24 9.19 6.60 -32.16
C HIS A 24 9.87 5.59 -31.20
N GLN A 25 9.26 5.29 -30.05
CA GLN A 25 9.77 4.36 -29.03
C GLN A 25 8.91 3.09 -28.96
N ARG A 26 9.49 2.01 -28.43
CA ARG A 26 8.70 0.83 -28.04
C ARG A 26 7.89 1.18 -26.78
N VAL A 27 6.57 0.99 -26.82
CA VAL A 27 5.67 1.28 -25.70
C VAL A 27 4.86 0.03 -25.35
N TYR A 28 4.83 -0.29 -24.06
CA TYR A 28 3.93 -1.30 -23.52
C TYR A 28 2.61 -0.64 -23.11
N ILE A 29 1.49 -1.21 -23.56
CA ILE A 29 0.15 -0.68 -23.32
C ILE A 29 -0.76 -1.75 -22.74
N GLY A 30 -1.60 -1.35 -21.78
CA GLY A 30 -2.60 -2.19 -21.14
C GLY A 30 -3.53 -1.34 -20.27
N SER A 31 -4.55 -1.98 -19.70
CA SER A 31 -5.59 -1.37 -18.86
C SER A 31 -5.84 -2.24 -17.62
N VAL A 32 -6.26 -1.65 -16.51
CA VAL A 32 -6.73 -2.38 -15.32
C VAL A 32 -8.17 -2.89 -15.49
N LYS A 33 -8.93 -2.31 -16.42
CA LYS A 33 -10.37 -2.56 -16.57
C LYS A 33 -10.73 -4.01 -16.90
N PRO A 34 -9.94 -4.78 -17.67
CA PRO A 34 -10.20 -6.21 -17.84
C PRO A 34 -10.22 -7.00 -16.53
N ASN A 35 -9.48 -6.56 -15.49
CA ASN A 35 -9.39 -7.23 -14.20
C ASN A 35 -10.54 -6.90 -13.25
N ILE A 36 -10.98 -5.64 -13.23
CA ILE A 36 -11.90 -5.12 -12.19
C ILE A 36 -13.12 -4.38 -12.74
N GLY A 37 -13.28 -4.33 -14.07
CA GLY A 37 -14.29 -3.53 -14.74
C GLY A 37 -13.97 -2.03 -14.75
N HIS A 38 -14.94 -1.23 -15.21
CA HIS A 38 -14.81 0.22 -15.25
C HIS A 38 -15.40 0.83 -13.96
N GLY A 39 -14.55 1.21 -13.02
CA GLY A 39 -14.96 1.85 -11.74
C GLY A 39 -15.42 3.31 -11.85
N GLU A 40 -15.91 3.75 -13.03
CA GLU A 40 -16.36 5.12 -13.32
C GLU A 40 -15.51 6.24 -12.68
N GLY A 41 -16.03 6.96 -11.69
CA GLY A 41 -15.34 8.05 -11.00
C GLY A 41 -14.04 7.62 -10.29
N ALA A 42 -13.89 6.34 -9.99
CA ALA A 42 -12.68 5.76 -9.41
C ALA A 42 -11.73 5.13 -10.46
N ALA A 43 -12.07 5.15 -11.76
CA ALA A 43 -11.29 4.47 -12.79
C ALA A 43 -9.84 4.98 -12.87
N GLY A 44 -9.64 6.30 -12.74
CA GLY A 44 -8.29 6.89 -12.70
C GLY A 44 -7.48 6.44 -11.49
N LEU A 45 -8.13 6.30 -10.32
CA LEU A 45 -7.47 5.84 -9.09
C LEU A 45 -7.04 4.38 -9.21
N SER A 46 -7.89 3.50 -9.74
CA SER A 46 -7.52 2.10 -9.97
C SER A 46 -6.34 1.96 -10.95
N SER A 47 -6.33 2.77 -12.01
CA SER A 47 -5.22 2.85 -12.96
C SER A 47 -3.94 3.36 -12.30
N LEU A 48 -4.02 4.36 -11.42
CA LEU A 48 -2.89 4.84 -10.63
C LEU A 48 -2.35 3.78 -9.66
N ILE A 49 -3.22 3.10 -8.90
CA ILE A 49 -2.82 2.05 -7.96
C ILE A 49 -2.10 0.91 -8.70
N LYS A 50 -2.65 0.41 -9.82
CA LYS A 50 -1.97 -0.60 -10.65
C LYS A 50 -0.60 -0.11 -11.10
N SER A 51 -0.49 1.14 -11.53
CA SER A 51 0.75 1.72 -12.05
C SER A 51 1.82 1.83 -10.95
N VAL A 52 1.45 2.30 -9.76
CA VAL A 52 2.36 2.37 -8.60
C VAL A 52 2.82 0.97 -8.20
N LEU A 53 1.91 0.01 -8.07
CA LEU A 53 2.27 -1.37 -7.73
C LEU A 53 3.19 -2.01 -8.78
N ALA A 54 2.96 -1.75 -10.08
CA ALA A 54 3.84 -2.24 -11.14
C ALA A 54 5.26 -1.66 -11.05
N LEU A 55 5.39 -0.40 -10.64
CA LEU A 55 6.67 0.27 -10.41
C LEU A 55 7.36 -0.25 -9.14
N GLU A 56 6.62 -0.43 -8.04
CA GLU A 56 7.14 -0.94 -6.76
C GLU A 56 7.60 -2.40 -6.85
N HIS A 57 6.84 -3.24 -7.56
CA HIS A 57 7.18 -4.66 -7.77
C HIS A 57 8.09 -4.90 -8.97
N GLU A 58 8.53 -3.84 -9.65
CA GLU A 58 9.41 -3.90 -10.82
C GLU A 58 8.91 -4.88 -11.91
N THR A 59 7.60 -5.01 -12.05
CA THR A 59 6.94 -5.97 -12.95
C THR A 59 5.79 -5.29 -13.68
N ILE A 60 5.77 -5.40 -15.00
CA ILE A 60 4.63 -5.02 -15.85
C ILE A 60 3.64 -6.19 -15.84
N PRO A 61 2.42 -6.01 -15.29
CA PRO A 61 1.43 -7.09 -15.23
C PRO A 61 0.81 -7.37 -16.61
N PRO A 62 0.31 -8.59 -16.83
CA PRO A 62 -0.36 -8.95 -18.07
C PRO A 62 -1.68 -8.19 -18.24
N ASN A 63 -2.03 -7.88 -19.49
CA ASN A 63 -3.34 -7.39 -19.88
C ASN A 63 -4.24 -8.58 -20.24
N ILE A 64 -5.05 -9.01 -19.27
CA ILE A 64 -5.93 -10.18 -19.43
C ILE A 64 -7.01 -9.95 -20.49
N ASN A 65 -7.60 -11.05 -20.98
CA ASN A 65 -8.62 -11.07 -22.05
C ASN A 65 -8.14 -10.50 -23.40
N PHE A 66 -6.83 -10.34 -23.61
CA PHE A 66 -6.25 -9.94 -24.89
C PHE A 66 -5.84 -11.18 -25.72
N VAL A 67 -6.69 -11.58 -26.67
CA VAL A 67 -6.45 -12.77 -27.53
C VAL A 67 -6.18 -12.37 -28.97
N THR A 68 -7.12 -11.64 -29.59
CA THR A 68 -6.99 -11.17 -30.97
C THR A 68 -6.83 -9.64 -30.97
N PRO A 69 -5.68 -9.11 -31.43
CA PRO A 69 -5.48 -7.67 -31.52
C PRO A 69 -6.53 -7.03 -32.42
N ASN A 70 -7.08 -5.88 -32.01
CA ASN A 70 -8.04 -5.14 -32.82
C ASN A 70 -7.38 -4.69 -34.14
N PRO A 71 -7.89 -5.09 -35.31
CA PRO A 71 -7.25 -4.80 -36.61
C PRO A 71 -7.31 -3.32 -37.01
N LYS A 72 -8.16 -2.52 -36.35
CA LYS A 72 -8.22 -1.06 -36.57
C LYS A 72 -7.04 -0.32 -35.94
N ILE A 73 -6.30 -0.97 -35.04
CA ILE A 73 -5.13 -0.39 -34.37
C ILE A 73 -3.89 -0.68 -35.23
N LYS A 74 -3.12 0.36 -35.56
CA LYS A 74 -1.89 0.25 -36.35
C LYS A 74 -0.69 -0.18 -35.48
N TRP A 75 -0.78 -1.36 -34.85
CA TRP A 75 0.17 -1.87 -33.85
C TRP A 75 1.64 -1.72 -34.25
N SER A 76 2.00 -2.22 -35.44
CA SER A 76 3.39 -2.18 -35.94
C SER A 76 3.86 -0.76 -36.25
N GLN A 77 2.98 0.09 -36.80
CA GLN A 77 3.31 1.48 -37.10
C GLN A 77 3.58 2.29 -35.82
N TYR A 78 2.82 2.02 -34.76
CA TYR A 78 2.91 2.74 -33.49
C TYR A 78 3.82 2.07 -32.45
N LYS A 79 4.50 0.96 -32.82
CA LYS A 79 5.39 0.19 -31.93
C LYS A 79 4.75 -0.14 -30.58
N LEU A 80 3.44 -0.43 -30.60
CA LEU A 80 2.65 -0.74 -29.41
C LEU A 80 2.69 -2.25 -29.13
N HIS A 81 2.96 -2.61 -27.89
CA HIS A 81 2.99 -4.00 -27.44
C HIS A 81 2.06 -4.17 -26.24
N VAL A 82 1.26 -5.23 -26.25
CA VAL A 82 0.38 -5.58 -25.12
C VAL A 82 1.03 -6.74 -24.36
N PRO A 83 1.44 -6.56 -23.09
CA PRO A 83 1.94 -7.66 -22.26
C PRO A 83 0.82 -8.69 -22.05
N THR A 84 1.05 -9.96 -22.39
CA THR A 84 0.11 -11.07 -22.10
C THR A 84 0.55 -11.93 -20.93
N GLU A 85 1.81 -11.80 -20.51
CA GLU A 85 2.41 -12.45 -19.36
C GLU A 85 3.11 -11.39 -18.49
N PRO A 86 3.33 -11.65 -17.18
CA PRO A 86 4.16 -10.79 -16.33
C PRO A 86 5.56 -10.64 -16.93
N MET A 87 6.07 -9.41 -17.00
CA MET A 87 7.39 -9.16 -17.55
C MET A 87 8.15 -8.08 -16.77
N PRO A 88 9.49 -8.14 -16.70
CA PRO A 88 10.27 -7.09 -16.04
C PRO A 88 10.22 -5.78 -16.83
N TRP A 89 10.59 -4.68 -16.15
CA TRP A 89 10.82 -3.41 -16.82
C TRP A 89 12.02 -3.50 -17.78
N PRO A 90 11.98 -2.82 -18.95
CA PRO A 90 13.12 -2.75 -19.85
C PRO A 90 14.35 -2.13 -19.17
N GLU A 91 15.50 -2.80 -19.30
CA GLU A 91 16.77 -2.31 -18.78
C GLU A 91 17.24 -1.01 -19.46
N GLY A 92 18.04 -0.22 -18.75
CA GLY A 92 18.66 1.00 -19.28
C GLY A 92 17.69 2.18 -19.48
N ARG A 93 16.49 2.10 -18.91
CA ARG A 93 15.49 3.19 -18.90
C ARG A 93 14.88 3.35 -17.52
N GLU A 94 14.49 4.57 -17.19
CA GLU A 94 13.69 4.83 -15.99
C GLU A 94 12.32 4.16 -16.15
N ALA A 95 11.91 3.40 -15.13
CA ALA A 95 10.59 2.81 -15.08
C ALA A 95 9.56 3.95 -14.89
N ARG A 96 8.75 4.16 -15.91
CA ARG A 96 7.76 5.25 -16.02
C ARG A 96 6.45 4.72 -16.57
N VAL A 97 5.33 5.14 -15.98
CA VAL A 97 3.99 4.85 -16.48
C VAL A 97 3.29 6.14 -16.84
N SER A 98 2.79 6.21 -18.07
CA SER A 98 1.78 7.19 -18.46
C SER A 98 0.37 6.61 -18.27
N ILE A 99 -0.52 7.40 -17.64
CA ILE A 99 -1.88 7.02 -17.26
C ILE A 99 -2.87 7.93 -17.97
N ASN A 100 -3.80 7.34 -18.72
CA ASN A 100 -4.90 8.05 -19.38
C ASN A 100 -6.23 7.82 -18.65
N CYS A 101 -7.03 8.88 -18.50
CA CYS A 101 -8.41 8.77 -18.06
C CYS A 101 -9.28 9.77 -18.82
N PHE A 102 -10.28 9.27 -19.55
CA PHE A 102 -11.16 10.08 -20.40
C PHE A 102 -12.60 9.99 -19.91
N GLY A 103 -13.18 11.11 -19.52
CA GLY A 103 -14.57 11.19 -19.11
C GLY A 103 -15.49 11.26 -20.33
N VAL A 104 -16.68 10.64 -20.23
CA VAL A 104 -17.69 10.67 -21.29
C VAL A 104 -18.10 12.09 -21.71
N GLY A 105 -18.03 13.06 -20.80
CA GLY A 105 -18.29 14.48 -21.06
C GLY A 105 -17.15 15.22 -21.77
N GLY A 106 -16.06 14.53 -22.16
CA GLY A 106 -14.92 15.10 -22.88
C GLY A 106 -13.80 15.65 -22.00
N ALA A 107 -13.95 15.60 -20.67
CA ALA A 107 -12.87 15.95 -19.75
C ALA A 107 -11.79 14.86 -19.74
N ASN A 108 -10.56 15.24 -20.06
CA ASN A 108 -9.44 14.31 -20.18
C ASN A 108 -8.37 14.62 -19.13
N ALA A 109 -7.79 13.57 -18.55
CA ALA A 109 -6.66 13.66 -17.64
C ALA A 109 -5.53 12.72 -18.10
N HIS A 110 -4.29 13.18 -17.94
CA HIS A 110 -3.08 12.41 -18.19
C HIS A 110 -2.10 12.62 -17.05
N VAL A 111 -1.56 11.53 -16.50
CA VAL A 111 -0.58 11.57 -15.41
C VAL A 111 0.63 10.72 -15.78
N ILE A 112 1.83 11.22 -15.47
CA ILE A 112 3.07 10.48 -15.63
C ILE A 112 3.60 10.18 -14.22
N VAL A 113 3.96 8.91 -13.98
CA VAL A 113 4.49 8.44 -12.70
C VAL A 113 5.82 7.75 -12.93
N ASP A 114 6.84 8.20 -12.20
CA ASP A 114 8.16 7.58 -12.17
C ASP A 114 8.33 6.66 -10.97
N SER A 115 9.19 5.66 -11.13
CA SER A 115 9.65 4.88 -9.98
C SER A 115 10.35 5.77 -8.97
N ALA A 116 9.97 5.63 -7.69
CA ALA A 116 10.62 6.31 -6.58
C ALA A 116 11.98 5.67 -6.22
N LYS A 117 12.27 4.46 -6.71
CA LYS A 117 13.45 3.66 -6.32
C LYS A 117 14.79 4.41 -6.48
N PRO A 118 15.04 5.18 -7.57
CA PRO A 118 16.28 5.95 -7.70
C PRO A 118 16.43 7.07 -6.65
N TYR A 119 15.33 7.51 -6.05
CA TYR A 119 15.29 8.64 -5.10
C TYR A 119 15.26 8.18 -3.64
N ILE A 120 14.95 6.91 -3.38
CA ILE A 120 14.89 6.35 -2.03
C ILE A 120 16.25 5.72 -1.72
N LYS A 121 16.97 6.28 -0.75
CA LYS A 121 18.10 5.60 -0.14
C LYS A 121 17.56 4.47 0.73
N GLN A 122 17.85 3.23 0.37
CA GLN A 122 17.64 2.11 1.30
C GLN A 122 18.71 2.21 2.37
N GLU A 123 18.39 2.85 3.49
CA GLU A 123 19.18 2.65 4.70
C GLU A 123 18.85 1.25 5.21
N SER A 124 19.81 0.32 5.07
CA SER A 124 19.73 -0.94 5.77
C SER A 124 19.95 -0.65 7.25
N HIS A 125 18.87 -0.44 8.00
CA HIS A 125 18.93 -0.53 9.45
C HIS A 125 19.15 -2.01 9.78
N THR A 126 20.41 -2.45 9.75
CA THR A 126 20.82 -3.69 10.43
C THR A 126 20.77 -3.41 11.92
N LEU A 127 19.56 -3.32 12.46
CA LEU A 127 19.39 -3.55 13.88
C LEU A 127 19.77 -5.00 14.13
N ASP A 128 20.37 -5.26 15.29
CA ASP A 128 20.61 -6.63 15.72
C ASP A 128 19.25 -7.35 15.67
N ASP A 129 19.15 -8.44 14.91
CA ASP A 129 17.90 -9.19 14.70
C ASP A 129 17.28 -9.63 16.04
N LYS A 130 18.10 -9.65 17.11
CA LYS A 130 17.72 -9.99 18.49
C LYS A 130 17.20 -8.81 19.32
N SER A 131 17.18 -7.60 18.79
CA SER A 131 16.73 -6.42 19.54
C SER A 131 15.21 -6.45 19.72
N GLN A 132 14.77 -6.43 20.99
CA GLN A 132 13.35 -6.39 21.31
C GLN A 132 12.71 -5.08 20.81
N GLN A 133 11.61 -5.22 20.08
CA GLN A 133 10.83 -4.12 19.53
C GLN A 133 9.50 -3.99 20.27
N LEU A 134 9.12 -2.76 20.60
CA LEU A 134 7.84 -2.44 21.22
C LEU A 134 6.81 -2.07 20.14
N LEU A 135 5.84 -2.95 19.91
CA LEU A 135 4.72 -2.69 19.01
C LEU A 135 3.56 -2.09 19.80
N LEU A 136 3.15 -0.88 19.42
CA LEU A 136 2.06 -0.16 20.07
C LEU A 136 0.79 -0.23 19.23
N PHE A 137 -0.32 -0.64 19.85
CA PHE A 137 -1.61 -0.76 19.19
C PHE A 137 -2.63 0.15 19.87
N SER A 138 -3.42 0.84 19.07
CA SER A 138 -4.60 1.54 19.58
C SER A 138 -5.75 1.56 18.58
N ALA A 139 -6.98 1.62 19.10
CA ALA A 139 -8.20 1.74 18.32
C ALA A 139 -9.33 2.37 19.15
N ASN A 140 -10.46 2.68 18.52
CA ASN A 140 -11.67 3.14 19.20
C ASN A 140 -12.48 2.00 19.86
N HIS A 141 -12.17 0.74 19.53
CA HIS A 141 -12.84 -0.44 20.07
C HIS A 141 -11.81 -1.50 20.44
N ALA A 142 -12.07 -2.27 21.51
CA ALA A 142 -11.15 -3.29 21.99
C ALA A 142 -10.89 -4.40 20.95
N GLY A 143 -11.93 -4.88 20.25
CA GLY A 143 -11.80 -5.89 19.21
C GLY A 143 -10.92 -5.44 18.04
N SER A 144 -11.00 -4.16 17.65
CA SER A 144 -10.13 -3.62 16.59
C SER A 144 -8.67 -3.54 16.98
N VAL A 145 -8.33 -3.48 18.28
CA VAL A 145 -6.94 -3.59 18.74
C VAL A 145 -6.42 -5.00 18.49
N GLN A 146 -7.22 -6.03 18.82
CA GLN A 146 -6.86 -7.43 18.63
C GLN A 146 -6.65 -7.76 17.15
N GLU A 147 -7.62 -7.43 16.29
CA GLU A 147 -7.54 -7.68 14.85
C GLU A 147 -6.32 -7.00 14.20
N ARG A 148 -6.02 -5.75 14.59
CA ARG A 148 -4.84 -5.03 14.09
C ARG A 148 -3.55 -5.67 14.56
N ALA A 149 -3.49 -6.13 15.82
CA ALA A 149 -2.32 -6.80 16.36
C ALA A 149 -2.06 -8.12 15.62
N GLU A 150 -3.09 -8.95 15.45
CA GLU A 150 -3.02 -10.22 14.73
C GLU A 150 -2.51 -10.04 13.30
N ARG A 151 -3.12 -9.15 12.51
CA ARG A 151 -2.67 -8.85 11.14
C ARG A 151 -1.23 -8.31 11.09
N THR A 152 -0.83 -7.55 12.11
CA THR A 152 0.55 -7.03 12.20
C THR A 152 1.53 -8.15 12.52
N PHE A 153 1.17 -9.08 13.39
CA PHE A 153 1.98 -10.24 13.73
C PHE A 153 2.16 -11.17 12.52
N GLU A 154 1.10 -11.44 11.77
CA GLU A 154 1.15 -12.19 10.50
C GLU A 154 2.08 -11.52 9.48
N TYR A 155 1.98 -10.20 9.35
CA TYR A 155 2.84 -9.43 8.46
C TYR A 155 4.31 -9.46 8.91
N ALA A 156 4.58 -9.26 10.19
CA ALA A 156 5.92 -9.28 10.76
C ALA A 156 6.57 -10.67 10.66
N ALA A 157 5.81 -11.76 10.82
CA ALA A 157 6.32 -13.12 10.69
C ALA A 157 6.86 -13.43 9.27
N THR A 158 6.27 -12.81 8.23
CA THR A 158 6.74 -12.94 6.85
C THR A 158 7.77 -11.87 6.45
N HIS A 159 7.97 -10.84 7.28
CA HIS A 159 8.87 -9.71 7.03
C HIS A 159 9.67 -9.33 8.29
N PRO A 160 10.44 -10.26 8.91
CA PRO A 160 11.12 -10.01 10.18
C PRO A 160 12.11 -8.84 10.11
N TYR A 161 12.76 -8.65 8.97
CA TYR A 161 13.68 -7.55 8.68
C TYR A 161 13.03 -6.14 8.74
N ARG A 162 11.70 -6.04 8.83
CA ARG A 162 10.96 -4.77 8.95
C ARG A 162 10.44 -4.50 10.36
N LEU A 163 10.74 -5.34 11.35
CA LEU A 163 10.11 -5.25 12.67
C LEU A 163 10.32 -3.87 13.33
N ALA A 164 11.50 -3.30 13.19
CA ALA A 164 11.80 -1.96 13.71
C ALA A 164 11.06 -0.85 12.96
N ASP A 165 10.93 -0.94 11.63
CA ASP A 165 10.15 0.02 10.83
C ASP A 165 8.66 -0.05 11.19
N ILE A 166 8.16 -1.26 11.46
CA ILE A 166 6.79 -1.48 11.95
C ILE A 166 6.62 -0.83 13.32
N ALA A 167 7.54 -1.08 14.27
CA ALA A 167 7.52 -0.48 15.61
C ALA A 167 7.53 1.06 15.54
N TYR A 168 8.45 1.63 14.75
CA TYR A 168 8.53 3.07 14.52
C TYR A 168 7.24 3.64 13.91
N THR A 169 6.70 2.99 12.89
CA THR A 169 5.47 3.44 12.24
C THR A 169 4.28 3.41 13.20
N LEU A 170 4.15 2.36 13.99
CA LEU A 170 3.09 2.23 14.99
C LEU A 170 3.22 3.27 16.11
N ALA A 171 4.44 3.56 16.56
CA ALA A 171 4.69 4.49 17.66
C ALA A 171 4.63 5.97 17.23
N ALA A 172 5.18 6.31 16.08
CA ALA A 172 5.41 7.70 15.65
C ALA A 172 4.47 8.18 14.54
N ARG A 173 3.83 7.27 13.78
CA ARG A 173 3.05 7.59 12.57
C ARG A 173 1.60 7.13 12.65
N ARG A 174 1.10 6.84 13.85
CA ARG A 174 -0.30 6.51 14.13
C ARG A 174 -0.81 7.37 15.28
N GLU A 175 -2.09 7.69 15.23
CA GLU A 175 -2.78 8.35 16.33
C GLU A 175 -2.95 7.39 17.52
N ALA A 176 -2.83 7.92 18.73
CA ALA A 176 -3.00 7.16 19.97
C ALA A 176 -4.46 7.22 20.45
N LEU A 177 -5.26 6.22 20.09
CA LEU A 177 -6.69 6.14 20.38
C LEU A 177 -6.99 5.58 21.78
N ALA A 178 -8.29 5.47 22.12
CA ALA A 178 -8.75 5.20 23.49
C ALA A 178 -8.43 3.78 23.99
N HIS A 179 -8.64 2.74 23.19
CA HIS A 179 -8.27 1.38 23.56
C HIS A 179 -6.84 1.12 23.15
N ARG A 180 -6.00 0.65 24.07
CA ARG A 180 -4.55 0.52 23.87
C ARG A 180 -4.06 -0.85 24.35
N ALA A 181 -3.10 -1.38 23.64
CA ALA A 181 -2.33 -2.56 24.02
C ALA A 181 -0.93 -2.44 23.43
N PHE A 182 -0.01 -3.26 23.91
CA PHE A 182 1.33 -3.35 23.36
C PHE A 182 1.76 -4.82 23.23
N ALA A 183 2.77 -5.07 22.42
CA ALA A 183 3.49 -6.33 22.39
C ALA A 183 4.99 -6.04 22.35
N VAL A 184 5.77 -6.83 23.07
CA VAL A 184 7.23 -6.86 22.95
C VAL A 184 7.55 -8.06 22.07
N VAL A 185 8.25 -7.81 20.96
CA VAL A 185 8.51 -8.81 19.93
C VAL A 185 9.99 -8.79 19.58
N ASP A 186 10.59 -9.96 19.46
CA ASP A 186 11.90 -10.20 18.87
C ASP A 186 11.77 -11.31 17.81
N CYS A 187 12.88 -11.71 17.20
CA CYS A 187 12.86 -12.75 16.17
C CYS A 187 12.55 -14.16 16.69
N ASP A 188 12.70 -14.40 18.00
CA ASP A 188 12.71 -15.75 18.60
C ASP A 188 11.42 -16.04 19.40
N THR A 189 10.70 -14.99 19.82
CA THR A 189 9.55 -15.11 20.73
C THR A 189 8.24 -14.87 19.98
N PRO A 190 7.23 -15.75 20.11
CA PRO A 190 5.92 -15.49 19.52
C PRO A 190 5.31 -14.22 20.12
N PRO A 191 4.76 -13.31 19.30
CA PRO A 191 4.25 -12.04 19.79
C PRO A 191 3.05 -12.26 20.70
N GLN A 192 3.11 -11.69 21.91
CA GLN A 192 2.01 -11.72 22.86
C GLN A 192 1.46 -10.32 23.07
N LEU A 193 0.17 -10.13 22.77
CA LEU A 193 -0.52 -8.86 23.02
C LEU A 193 -0.85 -8.72 24.51
N SER A 194 -0.55 -7.56 25.08
CA SER A 194 -1.00 -7.19 26.43
C SER A 194 -2.54 -7.15 26.52
N PRO A 195 -3.13 -7.23 27.71
CA PRO A 195 -4.54 -6.90 27.89
C PRO A 195 -4.88 -5.53 27.30
N VAL A 196 -6.03 -5.42 26.64
CA VAL A 196 -6.50 -4.15 26.07
C VAL A 196 -7.06 -3.29 27.19
N VAL A 197 -6.47 -2.11 27.37
CA VAL A 197 -6.90 -1.14 28.38
C VAL A 197 -7.52 0.07 27.70
N LYS A 198 -8.64 0.56 28.22
CA LYS A 198 -9.20 1.84 27.79
C LYS A 198 -8.53 2.97 28.56
N SER A 199 -7.92 3.91 27.84
CA SER A 199 -7.31 5.10 28.44
C SER A 199 -8.37 5.89 29.18
N LYS A 200 -8.13 6.14 30.46
CA LYS A 200 -8.93 7.07 31.25
C LYS A 200 -8.86 8.46 30.61
N THR A 201 -10.01 9.11 30.43
CA THR A 201 -10.04 10.53 30.08
C THR A 201 -9.53 11.35 31.27
N LYS A 202 -9.14 12.62 31.06
CA LYS A 202 -8.78 13.51 32.18
C LYS A 202 -9.89 13.58 33.26
N ALA A 203 -11.15 13.36 32.90
CA ALA A 203 -12.28 13.30 33.84
C ALA A 203 -12.27 12.02 34.69
N ASP A 204 -11.87 10.88 34.13
CA ASP A 204 -11.80 9.59 34.83
C ASP A 204 -10.61 9.47 35.79
N VAL A 205 -9.57 10.28 35.57
CA VAL A 205 -8.43 10.40 36.49
C VAL A 205 -8.79 11.28 37.70
N ALA A 206 -9.64 12.29 37.50
CA ALA A 206 -10.11 13.17 38.57
C ALA A 206 -11.13 12.49 39.51
N SER A 207 -11.83 11.46 39.06
CA SER A 207 -12.83 10.72 39.86
C SER A 207 -12.27 9.49 40.58
N SER A 208 -11.06 9.05 40.26
CA SER A 208 -10.39 7.99 41.03
C SER A 208 -9.61 8.59 42.20
N SER A 209 -10.17 8.52 43.41
CA SER A 209 -9.43 8.83 44.65
C SER A 209 -8.15 7.99 44.70
N PRO A 210 -7.01 8.58 45.13
CA PRO A 210 -5.81 7.79 45.37
C PRO A 210 -6.15 6.74 46.44
N ALA A 211 -5.81 5.48 46.17
CA ALA A 211 -5.91 4.42 47.16
C ALA A 211 -5.16 4.89 48.42
N THR A 212 -5.88 5.03 49.52
CA THR A 212 -5.31 5.34 50.84
C THR A 212 -4.19 4.37 51.13
N ALA A 213 -2.97 4.90 51.29
CA ALA A 213 -1.86 4.14 51.83
C ALA A 213 -2.28 3.54 53.18
N PRO A 214 -1.91 2.29 53.49
CA PRO A 214 -2.21 1.71 54.81
C PRO A 214 -1.54 2.56 55.89
N SER A 215 -2.29 2.91 56.93
CA SER A 215 -1.78 3.65 58.08
C SER A 215 -0.74 2.82 58.83
N GLU A 216 0.38 3.44 59.21
CA GLU A 216 1.49 2.87 60.02
C GLU A 216 1.10 2.47 61.46
N SER A 217 -0.15 2.10 61.74
CA SER A 217 -0.62 1.70 63.07
C SER A 217 -0.83 0.19 63.25
N GLU A 218 -0.49 -0.66 62.26
CA GLU A 218 -0.56 -2.13 62.39
C GLU A 218 0.80 -2.85 62.45
N LEU A 219 1.90 -2.10 62.63
CA LEU A 219 3.21 -2.65 62.96
C LEU A 219 3.54 -2.36 64.43
N GLY A 220 2.79 -2.99 65.33
CA GLY A 220 3.13 -2.93 66.75
C GLY A 220 2.03 -3.41 67.67
N GLN A 221 1.85 -4.73 67.80
CA GLN A 221 1.74 -5.42 69.08
C GLN A 221 1.54 -6.94 68.92
N ARG A 222 2.54 -7.68 69.43
CA ARG A 222 2.59 -9.11 69.84
C ARG A 222 2.64 -10.19 68.77
#